data_AF-A0A2V9MGU9-F1
#
_entry.id   AF-A0A2V9MGU9-F1
#
_cell.length_a   1.000
_cell.length_b   1.000
_cell.length_c   1.000
_cell.angle_alpha   90.00
_cell.angle_beta   90.00
_cell.angle_gamma   90.00
#
_symmetry.space_group_name_H-M   'P 1'
#
loop_
_entity.id
_entity.type
_entity.pdbx_description
1 polymer ?
#
loop_
_entity_poly.entity_id
_entity_poly.type
_entity_poly.pdbx_seq_one_letter_code
_entity_poly.pdbx_strand_id
1 'polypeptide(L)'
;MGNRRNMKDTRTALTLKNNDIRRFASDSALNFIRVMFENADGAKEGEDIEHLHDMRVASRRLRECFQLFGSFYATKKTEKILARVKKVTRILGIPREMDVNVSVLETYKPKRSPVVQTTHEYLLEIFEFEQARYRKKMLKAFDKLDLKLLESDLTRFAQTAISRSPNSHLLADARQDLELEAFLDQTTHVLQEKIAPILAFGSSPASQISDDDVLHRLRINIKKSRYCFEILNPLHAGRFEKAIELAKQLQEILGKIHDLAVLTGRLNTHRIHLMEKTRSHLARGCQEIVADLGKLKQSLLPQVEPAHKRLVDELGQLLPLESQSAAVDPTEMAMEKSSQEASKVERRDENLRPDRPSDLLSSTQSEDQATTGPKSGAARSF
;
A
#
# COMPACT_ATOMS: atom_id res chain seq x y z
N MET A 1 -31.87 -24.96 -2.46
CA MET A 1 -32.76 -24.35 -1.43
C MET A 1 -32.03 -23.87 -0.15
N GLY A 2 -30.68 -23.87 -0.09
CA GLY A 2 -29.91 -23.47 1.10
C GLY A 2 -29.53 -21.98 1.25
N ASN A 3 -29.51 -21.19 0.17
CA ASN A 3 -28.97 -19.82 0.20
C ASN A 3 -29.84 -18.77 0.93
N ARG A 4 -31.13 -19.00 1.14
CA ARG A 4 -32.02 -17.99 1.76
C ARG A 4 -31.95 -17.92 3.29
N ARG A 5 -31.30 -18.88 3.97
CA ARG A 5 -31.18 -18.85 5.45
C ARG A 5 -29.99 -18.00 5.93
N ASN A 6 -28.82 -18.07 5.29
CA ASN A 6 -27.64 -17.29 5.70
C ASN A 6 -27.77 -15.77 5.44
N MET A 7 -28.51 -15.35 4.40
CA MET A 7 -28.80 -13.92 4.19
C MET A 7 -29.74 -13.34 5.26
N LYS A 8 -30.60 -14.17 5.88
CA LYS A 8 -31.47 -13.70 6.99
C LYS A 8 -30.66 -13.40 8.24
N ASP A 9 -29.65 -14.21 8.58
CA ASP A 9 -28.79 -13.98 9.74
C ASP A 9 -27.89 -12.75 9.61
N THR A 10 -27.57 -12.35 8.37
CA THR A 10 -26.79 -11.12 8.11
C THR A 10 -27.64 -9.86 8.31
N ARG A 11 -28.97 -9.94 8.12
CA ARG A 11 -29.90 -8.82 8.40
C ARG A 11 -30.12 -8.57 9.89
N THR A 12 -30.12 -9.63 10.71
CA THR A 12 -30.47 -9.55 12.13
C THR A 12 -29.43 -8.80 12.98
N ALA A 13 -28.22 -8.58 12.46
CA ALA A 13 -27.10 -7.96 13.19
C ALA A 13 -26.70 -6.55 12.69
N LEU A 14 -27.42 -5.97 11.72
CA LEU A 14 -27.09 -4.62 11.22
C LEU A 14 -27.66 -3.56 12.16
N THR A 15 -26.80 -2.68 12.69
CA THR A 15 -27.14 -1.64 13.69
C THR A 15 -27.18 -0.24 13.04
N LEU A 16 -27.75 -0.14 11.84
CA LEU A 16 -27.99 1.16 11.22
C LEU A 16 -29.19 1.85 11.88
N LYS A 17 -28.95 2.80 12.79
CA LYS A 17 -29.99 3.77 13.19
C LYS A 17 -30.38 4.55 11.93
N ASN A 18 -31.54 4.21 11.34
CA ASN A 18 -32.14 4.70 10.09
C ASN A 18 -31.75 4.03 8.75
N ASN A 19 -31.18 2.82 8.70
CA ASN A 19 -30.95 2.05 7.45
C ASN A 19 -30.22 2.77 6.29
N ASP A 20 -29.71 3.99 6.47
CA ASP A 20 -29.13 4.77 5.38
C ASP A 20 -27.63 4.48 5.25
N ILE A 21 -27.33 3.43 4.49
CA ILE A 21 -25.96 3.03 4.16
C ILE A 21 -25.18 4.13 3.41
N ARG A 22 -25.87 5.00 2.65
CA ARG A 22 -25.25 6.13 1.95
C ARG A 22 -24.79 7.19 2.94
N ARG A 23 -25.62 7.47 3.94
CA ARG A 23 -25.24 8.37 5.04
C ARG A 23 -24.07 7.81 5.82
N PHE A 24 -24.07 6.52 6.15
CA PHE A 24 -22.94 5.88 6.81
C PHE A 24 -21.64 6.01 6.01
N ALA A 25 -21.70 5.79 4.69
CA ALA A 25 -20.55 5.96 3.79
C ALA A 25 -20.01 7.40 3.83
N SER A 26 -20.92 8.39 3.75
CA SER A 26 -20.57 9.81 3.81
C SER A 26 -19.93 10.18 5.14
N ASP A 27 -20.57 9.84 6.26
CA ASP A 27 -20.11 10.18 7.61
C ASP A 27 -18.75 9.52 7.92
N SER A 28 -18.56 8.26 7.48
CA SER A 28 -17.27 7.56 7.60
C SER A 28 -16.15 8.27 6.83
N ALA A 29 -16.42 8.67 5.58
CA ALA A 29 -15.46 9.40 4.77
C ALA A 29 -15.14 10.78 5.37
N LEU A 30 -16.16 11.53 5.81
CA LEU A 30 -16.00 12.83 6.48
C LEU A 30 -15.17 12.72 7.76
N ASN A 31 -15.37 11.67 8.55
CA ASN A 31 -14.55 11.42 9.74
C ASN A 31 -13.07 11.21 9.38
N PHE A 32 -12.74 10.41 8.36
CA PHE A 32 -11.35 10.22 7.94
C PHE A 32 -10.75 11.47 7.30
N ILE A 33 -11.54 12.27 6.58
CA ILE A 33 -11.11 13.58 6.07
C ILE A 33 -10.75 14.48 7.25
N ARG A 34 -11.63 14.61 8.25
CA ARG A 34 -11.40 15.42 9.44
C ARG A 34 -10.09 15.03 10.13
N VAL A 35 -9.92 13.76 10.50
CA VAL A 35 -8.68 13.28 11.16
C VAL A 35 -7.44 13.54 10.29
N MET A 36 -7.54 13.38 8.97
CA MET A 36 -6.44 13.62 8.06
C MET A 36 -6.00 15.10 8.05
N PHE A 37 -6.93 16.05 8.06
CA PHE A 37 -6.61 17.48 7.96
C PHE A 37 -6.37 18.14 9.33
N GLU A 38 -6.98 17.67 10.41
CA GLU A 38 -6.65 18.08 11.79
C GLU A 38 -5.17 17.81 12.14
N ASN A 39 -4.60 16.72 11.59
CA ASN A 39 -3.19 16.38 11.78
C ASN A 39 -2.25 17.02 10.76
N ALA A 40 -2.75 17.81 9.80
CA ALA A 40 -1.93 18.33 8.71
C ALA A 40 -0.94 19.41 9.17
N ASP A 41 -1.35 20.27 10.11
CA ASP A 41 -0.48 21.34 10.61
C ASP A 41 0.57 20.80 11.59
N GLY A 42 0.17 19.93 12.52
CA GLY A 42 1.12 19.21 13.38
C GLY A 42 2.13 18.36 12.59
N ALA A 43 1.72 17.75 11.47
CA ALA A 43 2.64 17.05 10.56
C ALA A 43 3.61 17.98 9.82
N LYS A 44 3.30 19.27 9.65
CA LYS A 44 4.22 20.26 9.08
C LYS A 44 5.18 20.81 10.13
N GLU A 45 4.69 21.07 11.33
CA GLU A 45 5.49 21.56 12.47
C GLU A 45 6.52 20.50 12.88
N GLY A 46 6.09 19.24 12.98
CA GLY A 46 6.98 18.10 13.23
C GLY A 46 7.43 17.97 14.69
N GLU A 47 6.74 18.62 15.62
CA GLU A 47 6.98 18.49 17.07
C GLU A 47 6.61 17.08 17.57
N ASP A 48 5.49 16.53 17.09
CA ASP A 48 5.05 15.17 17.37
C ASP A 48 5.01 14.33 16.08
N ILE A 49 5.71 13.20 16.10
CA ILE A 49 5.77 12.23 14.99
C ILE A 49 4.42 11.53 14.75
N GLU A 50 3.52 11.55 15.74
CA GLU A 50 2.22 10.90 15.65
C GLU A 50 1.24 11.65 14.76
N HIS A 51 1.32 12.98 14.64
CA HIS A 51 0.52 13.73 13.66
C HIS A 51 0.78 13.24 12.23
N LEU A 52 2.04 13.01 11.89
CA LEU A 52 2.43 12.46 10.59
C LEU A 52 1.90 11.03 10.41
N HIS A 53 1.97 10.22 11.46
CA HIS A 53 1.41 8.86 11.49
C HIS A 53 -0.09 8.86 11.20
N ASP A 54 -0.84 9.66 11.96
CA ASP A 54 -2.31 9.71 11.93
C ASP A 54 -2.83 10.27 10.62
N MET A 55 -2.22 11.34 10.11
CA MET A 55 -2.54 11.85 8.78
C MET A 55 -2.39 10.76 7.71
N ARG A 56 -1.31 9.96 7.80
CA ARG A 56 -1.03 8.85 6.87
C ARG A 56 -1.95 7.65 7.07
N VAL A 57 -2.41 7.38 8.28
CA VAL A 57 -3.38 6.31 8.56
C VAL A 57 -4.76 6.71 8.06
N ALA A 58 -5.20 7.93 8.37
CA ALA A 58 -6.47 8.48 7.92
C ALA A 58 -6.56 8.53 6.39
N SER A 59 -5.49 8.95 5.69
CA SER A 59 -5.46 8.96 4.22
C SER A 59 -5.60 7.55 3.60
N ARG A 60 -5.09 6.52 4.27
CA ARG A 60 -5.25 5.12 3.84
C ARG A 60 -6.66 4.61 4.08
N ARG A 61 -7.21 4.85 5.28
CA ARG A 61 -8.59 4.46 5.64
C ARG A 61 -9.62 5.15 4.73
N LEU A 62 -9.41 6.43 4.42
CA LEU A 62 -10.25 7.17 3.47
C LEU A 62 -10.28 6.52 2.08
N ARG A 63 -9.13 6.04 1.59
CA ARG A 63 -9.07 5.33 0.30
C ARG A 63 -9.81 3.99 0.34
N GLU A 64 -9.68 3.23 1.42
CA GLU A 64 -10.42 1.97 1.56
C GLU A 64 -11.93 2.23 1.69
N CYS A 65 -12.33 3.30 2.41
CA CYS A 65 -13.73 3.73 2.52
C CYS A 65 -14.32 4.06 1.13
N PHE A 66 -13.62 4.84 0.30
CA PHE A 66 -14.08 5.14 -1.05
C PHE A 66 -14.13 3.91 -1.97
N GLN A 67 -13.31 2.89 -1.74
CA GLN A 67 -13.39 1.63 -2.49
C GLN A 67 -14.58 0.78 -2.05
N LEU A 68 -14.80 0.62 -0.74
CA LEU A 68 -15.92 -0.15 -0.19
C LEU A 68 -17.27 0.40 -0.61
N PHE A 69 -17.43 1.73 -0.53
CA PHE A 69 -18.68 2.42 -0.83
C PHE A 69 -18.71 3.00 -2.25
N GLY A 70 -17.87 2.48 -3.16
CA GLY A 70 -17.66 3.05 -4.48
C GLY A 70 -18.94 3.26 -5.32
N SER A 71 -19.93 2.38 -5.15
CA SER A 71 -21.24 2.43 -5.82
C SER A 71 -22.11 3.60 -5.38
N PHE A 72 -21.84 4.19 -4.22
CA PHE A 72 -22.61 5.33 -3.70
C PHE A 72 -22.07 6.68 -4.15
N TYR A 73 -20.81 6.76 -4.57
CA TYR A 73 -20.18 8.01 -4.99
C TYR A 73 -20.31 8.28 -6.50
N ALA A 74 -20.06 9.53 -6.89
CA ALA A 74 -20.03 9.93 -8.31
C ALA A 74 -18.85 9.27 -9.07
N THR A 75 -19.12 8.17 -9.77
CA THR A 75 -18.15 7.29 -10.44
C THR A 75 -17.14 8.00 -11.34
N LYS A 76 -17.57 9.03 -12.11
CA LYS A 76 -16.68 9.79 -13.01
C LYS A 76 -15.53 10.54 -12.31
N LYS A 77 -15.58 10.71 -10.98
CA LYS A 77 -14.57 11.46 -10.21
C LYS A 77 -13.79 10.60 -9.20
N THR A 78 -14.22 9.36 -8.95
CA THR A 78 -13.66 8.50 -7.90
C THR A 78 -12.16 8.25 -8.08
N GLU A 79 -11.72 7.87 -9.28
CA GLU A 79 -10.30 7.60 -9.56
C GLU A 79 -9.42 8.84 -9.37
N LYS A 80 -9.88 10.00 -9.85
CA LYS A 80 -9.16 11.28 -9.73
C LYS A 80 -9.00 11.69 -8.26
N ILE A 81 -10.04 11.52 -7.46
CA ILE A 81 -9.98 11.78 -6.01
C ILE A 81 -9.05 10.80 -5.31
N LEU A 82 -9.17 9.49 -5.58
CA LEU A 82 -8.29 8.47 -5.01
C LEU A 82 -6.81 8.73 -5.36
N ALA A 83 -6.52 9.19 -6.58
CA ALA A 83 -5.17 9.54 -7.01
C ALA A 83 -4.60 10.72 -6.19
N ARG A 84 -5.41 11.73 -5.87
CA ARG A 84 -4.99 12.86 -5.03
C ARG A 84 -4.69 12.42 -3.59
N VAL A 85 -5.55 11.60 -2.97
CA VAL A 85 -5.29 11.05 -1.63
C VAL A 85 -4.06 10.14 -1.62
N LYS A 86 -3.88 9.34 -2.69
CA LYS A 86 -2.67 8.51 -2.88
C LYS A 86 -1.41 9.36 -2.98
N LYS A 87 -1.45 10.52 -3.66
CA LYS A 87 -0.33 11.46 -3.73
C LYS A 87 0.07 11.96 -2.34
N VAL A 88 -0.89 12.38 -1.51
CA VAL A 88 -0.61 12.80 -0.11
C VAL A 88 0.01 11.64 0.68
N THR A 89 -0.61 10.46 0.60
CA THR A 89 -0.08 9.26 1.27
C THR A 89 1.36 8.93 0.83
N ARG A 90 1.71 9.15 -0.45
CA ARG A 90 3.07 8.92 -0.97
C ARG A 90 4.07 9.94 -0.41
N ILE A 91 3.69 11.22 -0.35
CA ILE A 91 4.53 12.30 0.18
C ILE A 91 4.90 12.03 1.64
N LEU A 92 3.92 11.60 2.44
CA LEU A 92 4.09 11.22 3.85
C LEU A 92 4.92 9.93 4.07
N GLY A 93 5.25 9.20 3.00
CA GLY A 93 5.78 7.84 3.09
C GLY A 93 7.19 7.76 3.63
N ILE A 94 8.12 8.43 2.95
CA ILE A 94 9.54 8.38 3.29
C ILE A 94 9.85 9.06 4.62
N PRO A 95 9.26 10.22 4.97
CA PRO A 95 9.44 10.82 6.29
C PRO A 95 9.05 9.86 7.42
N ARG A 96 7.86 9.21 7.34
CA ARG A 96 7.46 8.25 8.39
C ARG A 96 8.39 7.05 8.48
N GLU A 97 8.88 6.57 7.34
CA GLU A 97 9.84 5.47 7.32
C GLU A 97 11.15 5.87 8.01
N MET A 98 11.62 7.11 7.81
CA MET A 98 12.78 7.62 8.52
C MET A 98 12.53 7.81 10.01
N ASP A 99 11.34 8.28 10.42
CA ASP A 99 10.96 8.35 11.84
C ASP A 99 11.08 6.97 12.53
N VAL A 100 10.61 5.93 11.85
CA VAL A 100 10.71 4.55 12.36
C VAL A 100 12.17 4.08 12.37
N ASN A 101 12.95 4.33 11.32
CA ASN A 101 14.37 3.93 11.28
C ASN A 101 15.19 4.57 12.39
N VAL A 102 15.01 5.87 12.64
CA VAL A 102 15.68 6.61 13.73
C VAL A 102 15.25 6.01 15.07
N SER A 103 13.95 5.81 15.30
CA SER A 103 13.44 5.21 16.54
C SER A 103 14.01 3.80 16.81
N VAL A 104 14.13 2.96 15.79
CA VAL A 104 14.76 1.63 15.92
C VAL A 104 16.25 1.76 16.25
N LEU A 105 16.97 2.73 15.68
CA LEU A 105 18.37 2.98 16.02
C LEU A 105 18.53 3.54 17.45
N GLU A 106 17.69 4.45 17.91
CA GLU A 106 17.72 5.00 19.28
C GLU A 106 17.50 3.92 20.35
N THR A 107 16.59 2.99 20.06
CA THR A 107 16.24 1.88 20.95
C THR A 107 17.28 0.75 20.90
N TYR A 108 18.05 0.64 19.81
CA TYR A 108 19.16 -0.31 19.71
C TYR A 108 20.26 0.04 20.73
N LYS A 109 20.61 -0.95 21.56
CA LYS A 109 21.68 -0.82 22.56
C LYS A 109 22.95 -1.52 22.05
N PRO A 110 23.99 -0.76 21.63
CA PRO A 110 25.20 -1.36 21.10
C PRO A 110 25.91 -2.19 22.18
N LYS A 111 26.51 -3.32 21.77
CA LYS A 111 27.38 -4.13 22.63
C LYS A 111 28.61 -3.33 23.05
N ARG A 112 29.32 -3.79 24.09
CA ARG A 112 30.52 -3.15 24.67
C ARG A 112 31.74 -3.01 23.72
N SER A 113 31.59 -3.29 22.42
CA SER A 113 32.65 -3.06 21.44
C SER A 113 32.75 -1.56 21.12
N PRO A 114 33.91 -0.91 21.34
CA PRO A 114 34.08 0.52 21.06
C PRO A 114 33.78 0.89 19.60
N VAL A 115 34.08 -0.03 18.66
CA VAL A 115 33.80 0.16 17.22
C VAL A 115 32.30 0.22 16.96
N VAL A 116 31.51 -0.63 17.61
CA VAL A 116 30.05 -0.67 17.44
C VAL A 116 29.41 0.56 18.06
N GLN A 117 29.87 0.99 19.24
CA GLN A 117 29.39 2.22 19.89
C GLN A 117 29.64 3.46 19.02
N THR A 118 30.89 3.66 18.59
CA THR A 118 31.25 4.78 17.71
C THR A 118 30.46 4.76 16.40
N THR A 119 30.25 3.56 15.83
CA THR A 119 29.49 3.43 14.58
C THR A 119 28.00 3.70 14.79
N HIS A 120 27.43 3.29 15.92
CA HIS A 120 26.04 3.55 16.27
C HIS A 120 25.77 5.05 16.41
N GLU A 121 26.63 5.77 17.14
CA GLU A 121 26.54 7.23 17.28
C GLU A 121 26.63 7.93 15.91
N TYR A 122 27.59 7.53 15.07
CA TYR A 122 27.72 8.02 13.70
C TYR A 122 26.47 7.75 12.85
N LEU A 123 25.91 6.53 12.92
CA LEU A 123 24.73 6.17 12.14
C LEU A 123 23.50 6.96 12.59
N LEU A 124 23.34 7.18 13.90
CA LEU A 124 22.24 7.95 14.44
C LEU A 124 22.28 9.39 13.90
N GLU A 125 23.43 10.07 14.00
CA GLU A 125 23.61 11.44 13.48
C GLU A 125 23.29 11.53 11.98
N ILE A 126 23.78 10.57 11.18
CA ILE A 126 23.52 10.54 9.74
C ILE A 126 22.03 10.31 9.44
N PHE A 127 21.37 9.40 10.16
CA PHE A 127 19.96 9.08 9.91
C PHE A 127 19.02 10.20 10.38
N GLU A 128 19.35 10.90 11.46
CA GLU A 128 18.67 12.13 11.89
C GLU A 128 18.80 13.24 10.84
N PHE A 129 20.01 13.41 10.28
CA PHE A 129 20.22 14.36 9.18
C PHE A 129 19.39 13.99 7.93
N GLU A 130 19.33 12.71 7.57
CA GLU A 130 18.51 12.22 6.47
C GLU A 130 17.01 12.44 6.74
N GLN A 131 16.54 12.12 7.95
CA GLN A 131 15.16 12.35 8.39
C GLN A 131 14.79 13.83 8.22
N ALA A 132 15.61 14.75 8.74
CA ALA A 132 15.40 16.19 8.59
C ALA A 132 15.37 16.62 7.11
N ARG A 133 16.24 16.05 6.26
CA ARG A 133 16.25 16.29 4.82
C ARG A 133 14.97 15.79 4.14
N TYR A 134 14.45 14.62 4.50
CA TYR A 134 13.21 14.09 3.94
C TYR A 134 11.98 14.86 4.44
N ARG A 135 11.98 15.33 5.69
CA ARG A 135 10.96 16.27 6.21
C ARG A 135 10.95 17.57 5.40
N LYS A 136 12.10 18.19 5.13
CA LYS A 136 12.19 19.37 4.25
C LYS A 136 11.65 19.10 2.84
N LYS A 137 11.88 17.92 2.27
CA LYS A 137 11.31 17.53 0.97
C LYS A 137 9.79 17.35 1.02
N MET A 138 9.28 16.81 2.13
CA MET A 138 7.84 16.68 2.38
C MET A 138 7.16 18.04 2.43
N LEU A 139 7.71 19.00 3.20
CA LEU A 139 7.18 20.36 3.29
C LEU A 139 7.11 21.03 1.91
N LYS A 140 8.20 20.98 1.13
CA LYS A 140 8.21 21.49 -0.25
C LYS A 140 7.19 20.81 -1.16
N ALA A 141 6.83 19.56 -0.90
CA ALA A 141 5.79 18.86 -1.64
C ALA A 141 4.38 19.26 -1.18
N PHE A 142 4.21 19.59 0.10
CA PHE A 142 2.99 20.15 0.66
C PHE A 142 2.74 21.58 0.18
N ASP A 143 3.77 22.41 0.04
CA ASP A 143 3.63 23.77 -0.52
C ASP A 143 3.10 23.76 -1.96
N LYS A 144 3.34 22.67 -2.69
CA LYS A 144 2.83 22.44 -4.05
C LYS A 144 1.41 21.86 -4.08
N LEU A 145 0.83 21.58 -2.93
CA LEU A 145 -0.53 21.08 -2.78
C LEU A 145 -1.38 22.13 -2.10
N ASP A 146 -2.49 22.49 -2.74
CA ASP A 146 -3.55 23.20 -2.04
C ASP A 146 -4.32 22.19 -1.16
N LEU A 147 -3.89 22.08 0.09
CA LEU A 147 -4.50 21.18 1.07
C LEU A 147 -5.92 21.61 1.43
N LYS A 148 -6.22 22.92 1.46
CA LYS A 148 -7.56 23.44 1.74
C LYS A 148 -8.53 23.11 0.60
N LEU A 149 -8.10 23.30 -0.64
CA LEU A 149 -8.88 22.90 -1.81
C LEU A 149 -9.07 21.38 -1.86
N LEU A 150 -8.03 20.60 -1.51
CA LEU A 150 -8.15 19.15 -1.43
C LEU A 150 -9.17 18.72 -0.38
N GLU A 151 -9.14 19.30 0.81
CA GLU A 151 -10.12 19.04 1.87
C GLU A 151 -11.55 19.38 1.43
N SER A 152 -11.75 20.55 0.81
CA SER A 152 -13.05 20.97 0.28
C SER A 152 -13.56 20.01 -0.81
N ASP A 153 -12.69 19.61 -1.74
CA ASP A 153 -13.04 18.67 -2.81
C ASP A 153 -13.40 17.28 -2.26
N LEU A 154 -12.65 16.80 -1.26
CA LEU A 154 -12.92 15.52 -0.60
C LEU A 154 -14.23 15.55 0.16
N THR A 155 -14.49 16.63 0.89
CA THR A 155 -15.75 16.83 1.64
C THR A 155 -16.94 16.83 0.70
N ARG A 156 -16.85 17.60 -0.40
CA ARG A 156 -17.90 17.63 -1.43
C ARG A 156 -18.09 16.28 -2.08
N PHE A 157 -17.01 15.55 -2.36
CA PHE A 157 -17.08 14.21 -2.92
C PHE A 157 -17.74 13.22 -1.95
N ALA A 158 -17.39 13.24 -0.67
CA ALA A 158 -18.01 12.40 0.36
C ALA A 158 -19.52 12.66 0.47
N GLN A 159 -19.97 13.91 0.33
CA GLN A 159 -21.39 14.28 0.32
C GLN A 159 -22.15 13.78 -0.92
N THR A 160 -21.47 13.42 -2.01
CA THR A 160 -22.17 12.84 -3.18
C THR A 160 -22.84 11.50 -2.87
N ALA A 161 -22.42 10.80 -1.81
CA ALA A 161 -23.08 9.58 -1.37
C ALA A 161 -24.56 9.80 -1.03
N ILE A 162 -24.89 10.93 -0.39
CA ILE A 162 -26.25 11.26 0.05
C ILE A 162 -27.05 12.07 -0.97
N SER A 163 -26.38 12.74 -1.92
CA SER A 163 -27.04 13.52 -2.97
C SER A 163 -27.70 12.61 -4.02
N ARG A 164 -28.90 12.10 -3.70
CA ARG A 164 -29.75 11.38 -4.65
C ARG A 164 -30.15 12.27 -5.83
N SER A 165 -30.35 11.67 -7.00
CA SER A 165 -31.01 12.34 -8.14
C SER A 165 -32.36 12.92 -7.68
N PRO A 166 -32.78 14.11 -8.16
CA PRO A 166 -34.01 14.81 -7.72
C PRO A 166 -35.29 13.96 -7.72
N ASN A 167 -35.32 12.87 -8.49
CA ASN A 167 -36.49 11.98 -8.62
C ASN A 167 -36.52 10.80 -7.62
N SER A 168 -35.66 10.77 -6.61
CA SER A 168 -35.51 9.62 -5.70
C SER A 168 -36.42 9.63 -4.47
N HIS A 169 -37.12 10.73 -4.19
CA HIS A 169 -37.91 10.89 -2.96
C HIS A 169 -39.24 10.12 -2.96
N LEU A 170 -39.68 9.59 -4.11
CA LEU A 170 -41.02 9.00 -4.29
C LEU A 170 -41.07 7.46 -4.17
N LEU A 171 -39.96 6.78 -3.87
CA LEU A 171 -39.87 5.30 -3.80
C LEU A 171 -38.96 4.84 -2.64
N ALA A 172 -38.99 5.55 -1.51
CA ALA A 172 -37.89 5.61 -0.55
C ALA A 172 -37.55 4.27 0.15
N ASP A 173 -38.53 3.47 0.56
CA ASP A 173 -38.27 2.33 1.46
C ASP A 173 -37.89 1.05 0.69
N ALA A 174 -38.67 0.67 -0.34
CA ALA A 174 -38.39 -0.54 -1.12
C ALA A 174 -37.07 -0.49 -1.91
N ARG A 175 -36.57 0.71 -2.24
CA ARG A 175 -35.27 0.90 -2.90
C ARG A 175 -34.10 0.91 -1.92
N GLN A 176 -34.32 1.25 -0.65
CA GLN A 176 -33.27 1.23 0.38
C GLN A 176 -32.91 -0.20 0.76
N ASP A 177 -33.90 -1.08 0.92
CA ASP A 177 -33.66 -2.49 1.22
C ASP A 177 -32.88 -3.19 0.09
N LEU A 178 -33.27 -2.95 -1.17
CA LEU A 178 -32.56 -3.48 -2.34
C LEU A 178 -31.14 -2.91 -2.48
N GLU A 179 -30.94 -1.64 -2.16
CA GLU A 179 -29.63 -0.99 -2.17
C GLU A 179 -28.72 -1.53 -1.05
N LEU A 180 -29.28 -1.79 0.12
CA LEU A 180 -28.59 -2.44 1.23
C LEU A 180 -28.23 -3.89 0.90
N GLU A 181 -29.15 -4.66 0.31
CA GLU A 181 -28.89 -6.02 -0.15
C GLU A 181 -27.75 -6.08 -1.17
N ALA A 182 -27.81 -5.25 -2.22
CA ALA A 182 -26.76 -5.18 -3.23
C ALA A 182 -25.40 -4.76 -2.61
N PHE A 183 -25.42 -3.86 -1.63
CA PHE A 183 -24.22 -3.46 -0.91
C PHE A 183 -23.63 -4.59 -0.06
N LEU A 184 -24.46 -5.37 0.63
CA LEU A 184 -24.00 -6.50 1.45
C LEU A 184 -23.37 -7.60 0.58
N ASP A 185 -23.96 -7.90 -0.57
CA ASP A 185 -23.41 -8.86 -1.53
C ASP A 185 -22.07 -8.38 -2.10
N GLN A 186 -22.01 -7.12 -2.56
CA GLN A 186 -20.77 -6.49 -3.03
C GLN A 186 -19.69 -6.49 -1.93
N THR A 187 -20.06 -6.15 -0.71
CA THR A 187 -19.14 -6.07 0.43
C THR A 187 -18.58 -7.44 0.77
N THR A 188 -19.40 -8.48 0.73
CA THR A 188 -18.97 -9.87 0.97
C THR A 188 -17.91 -10.27 -0.05
N HIS A 189 -18.14 -10.01 -1.34
CA HIS A 189 -17.17 -10.28 -2.40
C HIS A 189 -15.85 -9.51 -2.18
N VAL A 190 -15.93 -8.21 -1.90
CA VAL A 190 -14.73 -7.38 -1.64
C VAL A 190 -13.95 -7.87 -0.42
N LEU A 191 -14.64 -8.32 0.64
CA LEU A 191 -13.99 -8.88 1.81
C LEU A 191 -13.30 -10.22 1.48
N GLN A 192 -13.97 -11.11 0.74
CA GLN A 192 -13.40 -12.38 0.28
C GLN A 192 -12.13 -12.16 -0.54
N GLU A 193 -12.16 -11.25 -1.52
CA GLU A 193 -10.98 -10.88 -2.31
C GLU A 193 -9.82 -10.36 -1.46
N LYS A 194 -10.12 -9.54 -0.43
CA LYS A 194 -9.10 -8.97 0.45
C LYS A 194 -8.50 -9.99 1.42
N ILE A 195 -9.27 -10.99 1.87
CA ILE A 195 -8.77 -12.03 2.77
C ILE A 195 -8.12 -13.20 2.03
N ALA A 196 -8.45 -13.45 0.76
CA ALA A 196 -7.91 -14.58 0.00
C ALA A 196 -6.37 -14.68 0.04
N PRO A 197 -5.60 -13.58 -0.14
CA PRO A 197 -4.14 -13.63 0.00
C PRO A 197 -3.65 -13.94 1.42
N ILE A 198 -4.42 -13.61 2.46
CA ILE A 198 -4.10 -13.93 3.85
C ILE A 198 -4.30 -15.43 4.09
N LEU A 199 -5.39 -15.99 3.56
CA LEU A 199 -5.67 -17.42 3.66
C LEU A 199 -4.63 -18.26 2.91
N ALA A 200 -4.30 -17.86 1.67
CA ALA A 200 -3.34 -18.55 0.83
C ALA A 200 -1.91 -18.62 1.43
N PHE A 201 -1.55 -17.65 2.29
CA PHE A 201 -0.26 -17.66 2.98
C PHE A 201 -0.05 -18.90 3.86
N GLY A 202 -1.12 -19.45 4.46
CA GLY A 202 -1.01 -20.65 5.32
C GLY A 202 -0.67 -21.93 4.54
N SER A 203 -0.84 -21.91 3.21
CA SER A 203 -0.48 -23.03 2.32
C SER A 203 0.95 -22.90 1.76
N SER A 204 1.66 -21.83 2.09
CA SER A 204 3.03 -21.60 1.63
C SER A 204 4.05 -22.45 2.40
N PRO A 205 5.12 -22.93 1.73
CA PRO A 205 6.23 -23.62 2.41
C PRO A 205 6.87 -22.75 3.50
N ALA A 206 7.36 -23.38 4.57
CA ALA A 206 8.03 -22.71 5.69
C ALA A 206 9.22 -21.81 5.26
N SER A 207 9.87 -22.12 4.13
CA SER A 207 10.95 -21.29 3.56
C SER A 207 10.49 -19.89 3.14
N GLN A 208 9.22 -19.71 2.78
CA GLN A 208 8.65 -18.41 2.40
C GLN A 208 8.40 -17.49 3.60
N ILE A 209 8.34 -18.04 4.82
CA ILE A 209 8.14 -17.26 6.05
C ILE A 209 9.38 -16.42 6.37
N SER A 210 10.56 -16.78 5.84
CA SER A 210 11.79 -16.00 6.02
C SER A 210 12.05 -14.99 4.90
N ASP A 211 11.19 -14.93 3.89
CA ASP A 211 11.29 -13.99 2.77
C ASP A 211 10.62 -12.64 3.13
N ASP A 212 11.43 -11.58 3.18
CA ASP A 212 10.98 -10.24 3.55
C ASP A 212 9.89 -9.70 2.62
N ASP A 213 9.92 -10.04 1.33
CA ASP A 213 8.92 -9.59 0.35
C ASP A 213 7.59 -10.32 0.54
N VAL A 214 7.64 -11.62 0.85
CA VAL A 214 6.44 -12.42 1.16
C VAL A 214 5.78 -11.89 2.42
N LEU A 215 6.54 -11.66 3.49
CA LEU A 215 6.03 -11.07 4.74
C LEU A 215 5.51 -9.64 4.55
N HIS A 216 6.18 -8.84 3.72
CA HIS A 216 5.73 -7.49 3.39
C HIS A 216 4.38 -7.50 2.66
N ARG A 217 4.20 -8.40 1.68
CA ARG A 217 2.92 -8.57 0.99
C ARG A 217 1.82 -9.01 1.94
N LEU A 218 2.08 -10.00 2.81
CA LEU A 218 1.14 -10.43 3.84
C LEU A 218 0.72 -9.25 4.72
N ARG A 219 1.69 -8.46 5.21
CA ARG A 219 1.43 -7.27 6.03
C ARG A 219 0.54 -6.26 5.32
N ILE A 220 0.77 -6.01 4.02
CA ILE A 220 -0.09 -5.11 3.23
C ILE A 220 -1.53 -5.62 3.20
N ASN A 221 -1.72 -6.91 2.95
CA ASN A 221 -3.06 -7.50 2.85
C ASN A 221 -3.79 -7.46 4.19
N ILE A 222 -3.12 -7.80 5.30
CA ILE A 222 -3.69 -7.66 6.66
C ILE A 222 -4.12 -6.22 6.93
N LYS A 223 -3.30 -5.22 6.59
CA LYS A 223 -3.67 -3.81 6.78
C LYS A 223 -4.93 -3.43 6.01
N LYS A 224 -5.02 -3.84 4.75
CA LYS A 224 -6.19 -3.55 3.90
C LYS A 224 -7.45 -4.21 4.48
N SER A 225 -7.38 -5.49 4.85
CA SER A 225 -8.51 -6.22 5.43
C SER A 225 -8.92 -5.64 6.77
N ARG A 226 -7.96 -5.30 7.65
CA ARG A 226 -8.25 -4.63 8.93
C ARG A 226 -8.96 -3.31 8.73
N TYR A 227 -8.51 -2.45 7.81
CA TYR A 227 -9.21 -1.19 7.54
C TYR A 227 -10.64 -1.41 7.06
N CYS A 228 -10.89 -2.45 6.25
CA CYS A 228 -12.25 -2.78 5.83
C CYS A 228 -13.11 -3.25 7.02
N PHE A 229 -12.58 -4.13 7.86
CA PHE A 229 -13.27 -4.55 9.07
C PHE A 229 -13.56 -3.38 10.01
N GLU A 230 -12.60 -2.48 10.24
CA GLU A 230 -12.80 -1.29 11.09
C GLU A 230 -13.91 -0.38 10.55
N ILE A 231 -13.98 -0.18 9.23
CA ILE A 231 -15.00 0.63 8.59
C ILE A 231 -16.39 -0.04 8.69
N LEU A 232 -16.45 -1.37 8.53
CA LEU A 232 -17.71 -2.11 8.53
C LEU A 232 -18.17 -2.53 9.93
N ASN A 233 -17.29 -2.56 10.93
CA ASN A 233 -17.61 -3.04 12.28
C ASN A 233 -18.82 -2.34 12.92
N PRO A 234 -18.97 -1.00 12.80
CA PRO A 234 -20.16 -0.32 13.32
C PRO A 234 -21.45 -0.72 12.59
N LEU A 235 -21.37 -1.15 11.33
CA LEU A 235 -22.54 -1.65 10.59
C LEU A 235 -22.99 -3.00 11.13
N HIS A 236 -22.04 -3.88 11.44
CA HIS A 236 -22.30 -5.27 11.83
C HIS A 236 -22.30 -5.49 13.36
N ALA A 237 -22.70 -4.48 14.14
CA ALA A 237 -22.84 -4.58 15.60
C ALA A 237 -21.60 -5.19 16.31
N GLY A 238 -20.39 -4.82 15.88
CA GLY A 238 -19.16 -5.31 16.52
C GLY A 238 -18.69 -6.70 16.05
N ARG A 239 -19.33 -7.30 15.04
CA ARG A 239 -19.00 -8.65 14.54
C ARG A 239 -17.52 -8.85 14.20
N PHE A 240 -16.80 -7.81 13.79
CA PHE A 240 -15.40 -7.93 13.37
C PHE A 240 -14.40 -7.58 14.48
N GLU A 241 -14.84 -7.28 15.70
CA GLU A 241 -13.94 -6.84 16.79
C GLU A 241 -12.77 -7.82 17.03
N LYS A 242 -13.08 -9.11 17.11
CA LYS A 242 -12.06 -10.14 17.34
C LYS A 242 -11.09 -10.27 16.16
N ALA A 243 -11.58 -10.24 14.92
CA ALA A 243 -10.72 -10.26 13.74
C ALA A 243 -9.85 -9.00 13.63
N ILE A 244 -10.37 -7.83 14.00
CA ILE A 244 -9.60 -6.57 14.05
C ILE A 244 -8.47 -6.70 15.06
N GLU A 245 -8.75 -7.24 16.25
CA GLU A 245 -7.75 -7.41 17.30
C GLU A 245 -6.64 -8.40 16.90
N LEU A 246 -7.00 -9.56 16.38
CA LEU A 246 -6.04 -10.54 15.86
C LEU A 246 -5.20 -9.98 14.70
N ALA A 247 -5.83 -9.21 13.80
CA ALA A 247 -5.12 -8.53 12.73
C ALA A 247 -4.14 -7.47 13.26
N LYS A 248 -4.47 -6.73 14.33
CA LYS A 248 -3.55 -5.79 14.98
C LYS A 248 -2.33 -6.52 15.55
N GLN A 249 -2.55 -7.61 16.30
CA GLN A 249 -1.46 -8.41 16.89
C GLN A 249 -0.49 -8.93 15.83
N LEU A 250 -1.02 -9.53 14.75
CA LEU A 250 -0.18 -10.00 13.65
C LEU A 250 0.52 -8.85 12.91
N GLN A 251 -0.17 -7.73 12.71
CA GLN A 251 0.41 -6.55 12.08
C GLN A 251 1.54 -5.92 12.91
N GLU A 252 1.48 -6.01 14.24
CA GLU A 252 2.55 -5.54 15.13
C GLU A 252 3.83 -6.35 14.93
N ILE A 253 3.72 -7.69 14.92
CA ILE A 253 4.85 -8.59 14.69
C ILE A 253 5.45 -8.34 13.30
N LEU A 254 4.61 -8.36 12.25
CA LEU A 254 5.04 -8.11 10.88
C LEU A 254 5.57 -6.68 10.69
N GLY A 255 5.07 -5.72 11.48
CA GLY A 255 5.58 -4.35 11.54
C GLY A 255 7.03 -4.33 11.96
N LYS A 256 7.33 -4.88 13.14
CA LYS A 256 8.71 -4.96 13.66
C LYS A 256 9.66 -5.67 12.69
N ILE A 257 9.23 -6.81 12.11
CA ILE A 257 10.03 -7.53 11.11
C ILE A 257 10.33 -6.66 9.88
N HIS A 258 9.30 -6.01 9.35
CA HIS A 258 9.45 -5.14 8.17
C HIS A 258 10.36 -3.93 8.46
N ASP A 259 10.20 -3.30 9.63
CA ASP A 259 10.98 -2.13 10.03
C ASP A 259 12.47 -2.51 10.17
N LEU A 260 12.78 -3.69 10.74
CA LEU A 260 14.14 -4.24 10.77
C LEU A 260 14.68 -4.55 9.37
N ALA A 261 13.86 -5.13 8.48
CA ALA A 261 14.27 -5.42 7.11
C ALA A 261 14.61 -4.15 6.31
N VAL A 262 13.76 -3.11 6.42
CA VAL A 262 14.00 -1.81 5.79
C VAL A 262 15.26 -1.13 6.34
N LEU A 263 15.43 -1.11 7.67
CA LEU A 263 16.62 -0.51 8.29
C LEU A 263 17.89 -1.25 7.90
N THR A 264 17.91 -2.58 7.97
CA THR A 264 19.08 -3.38 7.57
C THR A 264 19.42 -3.21 6.09
N GLY A 265 18.42 -3.11 5.22
CA GLY A 265 18.63 -2.74 3.81
C GLY A 265 19.34 -1.40 3.65
N ARG A 266 18.84 -0.36 4.32
CA ARG A 266 19.45 0.99 4.30
C ARG A 266 20.87 1.02 4.87
N LEU A 267 21.09 0.35 6.00
CA LEU A 267 22.42 0.21 6.61
C LEU A 267 23.39 -0.50 5.67
N ASN A 268 22.95 -1.54 4.95
CA ASN A 268 23.79 -2.21 3.96
C ASN A 268 24.17 -1.29 2.78
N THR A 269 23.23 -0.48 2.27
CA THR A 269 23.54 0.53 1.26
C THR A 269 24.55 1.56 1.77
N HIS A 270 24.41 2.02 3.01
CA HIS A 270 25.34 2.97 3.62
C HIS A 270 26.71 2.35 3.89
N ARG A 271 26.76 1.07 4.29
CA ARG A 271 27.98 0.30 4.48
C ARG A 271 28.82 0.25 3.19
N ILE A 272 28.19 0.06 2.04
CA ILE A 272 28.87 0.08 0.73
C ILE A 272 29.53 1.44 0.50
N HIS A 273 28.81 2.54 0.73
CA HIS A 273 29.37 3.90 0.61
C HIS A 273 30.52 4.17 1.59
N LEU A 274 30.47 3.60 2.81
CA LEU A 274 31.58 3.69 3.77
C LEU A 274 32.82 2.96 3.28
N MET A 275 32.65 1.79 2.65
CA MET A 275 33.76 1.04 2.06
C MET A 275 34.41 1.79 0.89
N GLU A 276 33.61 2.39 0.01
CA GLU A 276 34.09 3.22 -1.11
C GLU A 276 34.91 4.44 -0.63
N LYS A 277 34.58 4.98 0.55
CA LYS A 277 35.30 6.08 1.18
C LYS A 277 36.44 5.64 2.11
N THR A 278 36.82 4.36 2.07
CA THR A 278 37.92 3.78 2.88
C THR A 278 37.68 3.91 4.39
N ARG A 279 36.41 4.01 4.84
CA ARG A 279 36.03 4.06 6.26
C ARG A 279 35.79 2.65 6.81
N SER A 280 36.81 1.80 6.75
CA SER A 280 36.73 0.36 7.04
C SER A 280 36.23 0.03 8.46
N HIS A 281 36.63 0.81 9.47
CA HIS A 281 36.18 0.62 10.86
C HIS A 281 34.68 0.85 11.03
N LEU A 282 34.13 1.91 10.43
CA LEU A 282 32.69 2.19 10.45
C LEU A 282 31.91 1.18 9.61
N ALA A 283 32.46 0.73 8.48
CA ALA A 283 31.84 -0.31 7.67
C ALA A 283 31.72 -1.63 8.45
N ARG A 284 32.76 -1.99 9.22
CA ARG A 284 32.75 -3.16 10.11
C ARG A 284 31.72 -3.01 11.22
N GLY A 285 31.69 -1.87 11.92
CA GLY A 285 30.68 -1.63 12.96
C GLY A 285 29.26 -1.69 12.41
N CYS A 286 29.03 -1.18 11.19
CA CYS A 286 27.74 -1.24 10.52
C CYS A 286 27.34 -2.68 10.21
N GLN A 287 28.28 -3.53 9.79
CA GLN A 287 28.04 -4.96 9.57
C GLN A 287 27.65 -5.68 10.87
N GLU A 288 28.31 -5.37 11.98
CA GLU A 288 27.99 -5.95 13.30
C GLU A 288 26.59 -5.52 13.76
N ILE A 289 26.21 -4.25 13.58
CA ILE A 289 24.86 -3.74 13.89
C ILE A 289 23.80 -4.45 13.01
N VAL A 290 24.05 -4.56 11.70
CA VAL A 290 23.15 -5.29 10.79
C VAL A 290 22.96 -6.74 11.21
N ALA A 291 24.04 -7.41 11.64
CA ALA A 291 23.96 -8.78 12.13
C ALA A 291 23.13 -8.90 13.41
N ASP A 292 23.25 -7.94 14.33
CA ASP A 292 22.45 -7.90 15.57
C ASP A 292 20.97 -7.65 15.28
N LEU A 293 20.65 -6.70 14.40
CA LEU A 293 19.27 -6.45 13.96
C LEU A 293 18.69 -7.66 13.21
N GLY A 294 19.52 -8.37 12.43
CA GLY A 294 19.15 -9.61 11.77
C GLY A 294 18.78 -10.73 12.76
N LYS A 295 19.51 -10.88 13.86
CA LYS A 295 19.17 -11.82 14.94
C LYS A 295 17.85 -11.45 15.63
N LEU A 296 17.62 -10.15 15.86
CA LEU A 296 16.35 -9.67 16.39
C LEU A 296 15.19 -9.95 15.43
N LYS A 297 15.39 -9.79 14.12
CA LYS A 297 14.39 -10.16 13.11
C LYS A 297 14.08 -11.66 13.18
N GLN A 298 15.12 -12.50 13.25
CA GLN A 298 14.96 -13.95 13.33
C GLN A 298 14.23 -14.41 14.59
N SER A 299 14.39 -13.73 15.73
CA SER A 299 13.66 -14.10 16.95
C SER A 299 12.16 -13.76 16.90
N LEU A 300 11.73 -12.90 15.98
CA LEU A 300 10.33 -12.54 15.76
C LEU A 300 9.60 -13.49 14.80
N LEU A 301 10.32 -14.12 13.86
CA LEU A 301 9.73 -14.99 12.84
C LEU A 301 8.85 -16.12 13.40
N PRO A 302 9.24 -16.85 14.47
CA PRO A 302 8.41 -17.92 15.03
C PRO A 302 7.05 -17.46 15.56
N GLN A 303 6.86 -16.16 15.80
CA GLN A 303 5.58 -15.62 16.28
C GLN A 303 4.57 -15.39 15.14
N VAL A 304 5.02 -15.36 13.89
CA VAL A 304 4.16 -15.04 12.73
C VAL A 304 3.14 -16.13 12.49
N GLU A 305 3.56 -17.40 12.42
CA GLU A 305 2.69 -18.53 12.08
C GLU A 305 1.56 -18.74 13.12
N PRO A 306 1.81 -18.76 14.44
CA PRO A 306 0.72 -18.87 15.42
C PRO A 306 -0.25 -17.70 15.41
N ALA A 307 0.23 -16.47 15.17
CA ALA A 307 -0.62 -15.29 15.06
C ALA A 307 -1.44 -15.29 13.76
N HIS A 308 -0.84 -15.73 12.66
CA HIS A 308 -1.51 -15.91 11.37
C HIS A 308 -2.60 -16.97 11.45
N LYS A 309 -2.31 -18.15 12.02
CA LYS A 309 -3.30 -19.21 12.21
C LYS A 309 -4.53 -18.75 12.98
N ARG A 310 -4.34 -18.07 14.12
CA ARG A 310 -5.46 -17.50 14.90
C ARG A 310 -6.34 -16.56 14.08
N LEU A 311 -5.73 -15.70 13.25
CA LEU A 311 -6.47 -14.81 12.37
C LEU A 311 -7.23 -15.60 11.29
N VAL A 312 -6.60 -16.58 10.65
CA VAL A 312 -7.24 -17.41 9.62
C VAL A 312 -8.43 -18.19 10.18
N ASP A 313 -8.30 -18.79 11.36
CA ASP A 313 -9.37 -19.52 12.02
C ASP A 313 -10.59 -18.61 12.29
N GLU A 314 -10.34 -17.38 12.77
CA GLU A 314 -11.39 -16.38 12.97
C GLU A 314 -12.04 -15.94 11.65
N LEU A 315 -11.25 -15.70 10.61
CA LEU A 315 -11.76 -15.31 9.30
C LEU A 315 -12.64 -16.40 8.67
N GLY A 316 -12.26 -17.68 8.82
CA GLY A 316 -13.05 -18.82 8.34
C GLY A 316 -14.41 -18.96 9.03
N GLN A 317 -14.52 -18.54 10.30
CA GLN A 317 -15.79 -18.50 11.03
C GLN A 317 -16.67 -17.31 10.62
N LEU A 318 -16.05 -16.15 10.40
CA LEU A 318 -16.77 -14.90 10.11
C LEU A 318 -17.33 -14.82 8.70
N LEU A 319 -16.58 -15.34 7.73
CA LEU A 319 -16.94 -15.39 6.32
C LEU A 319 -16.84 -16.85 5.93
N PRO A 320 -17.93 -17.65 6.08
CA PRO A 320 -17.94 -19.00 5.56
C PRO A 320 -17.50 -18.91 4.11
N LEU A 321 -16.29 -19.37 3.85
CA LEU A 321 -15.83 -19.57 2.49
C LEU A 321 -16.88 -20.52 1.92
N GLU A 322 -17.54 -20.13 0.83
CA GLU A 322 -18.24 -21.10 0.03
C GLU A 322 -17.16 -22.11 -0.39
N SER A 323 -17.09 -23.21 0.36
CA SER A 323 -16.09 -24.23 0.16
C SER A 323 -16.44 -24.93 -1.15
N GLN A 324 -15.60 -24.64 -2.15
CA GLN A 324 -15.29 -25.48 -3.31
C GLN A 324 -16.40 -25.67 -4.37
N SER A 325 -16.25 -24.99 -5.52
CA SER A 325 -16.38 -25.63 -6.85
C SER A 325 -15.87 -24.70 -7.95
N ALA A 326 -14.57 -24.69 -8.13
CA ALA A 326 -13.92 -24.67 -9.44
C ALA A 326 -12.45 -24.99 -9.18
N ALA A 327 -12.15 -26.29 -9.10
CA ALA A 327 -10.82 -26.72 -9.50
C ALA A 327 -10.67 -26.21 -10.94
N VAL A 328 -9.94 -25.12 -11.13
CA VAL A 328 -9.45 -24.75 -12.45
C VAL A 328 -8.44 -25.83 -12.77
N ASP A 329 -8.85 -26.76 -13.63
CA ASP A 329 -7.99 -27.76 -14.22
C ASP A 329 -6.81 -27.02 -14.87
N PRO A 330 -5.54 -27.29 -14.49
CA PRO A 330 -4.37 -26.64 -15.10
C PRO A 330 -4.27 -26.86 -16.61
N THR A 331 -5.09 -27.75 -17.16
CA THR A 331 -5.12 -28.14 -18.56
C THR A 331 -5.94 -27.18 -19.44
N GLU A 332 -6.88 -26.40 -18.90
CA GLU A 332 -7.72 -25.48 -19.71
C GLU A 332 -7.01 -24.16 -20.08
N MET A 333 -6.05 -23.69 -19.28
CA MET A 333 -5.25 -22.49 -19.61
C MET A 333 -4.22 -22.73 -20.73
N ALA A 334 -3.93 -23.99 -21.08
CA ALA A 334 -2.98 -24.31 -22.16
C ALA A 334 -3.63 -24.27 -23.56
N MET A 335 -4.95 -24.48 -23.66
CA MET A 335 -5.65 -24.43 -24.94
C MET A 335 -6.02 -22.99 -25.38
N GLU A 336 -6.37 -22.10 -24.45
CA GLU A 336 -6.72 -20.70 -24.81
C GLU A 336 -5.52 -19.86 -25.25
N LYS A 337 -4.30 -20.16 -24.78
CA LYS A 337 -3.08 -19.47 -25.26
C LYS A 337 -2.66 -19.92 -26.66
N SER A 338 -2.93 -21.18 -27.03
CA SER A 338 -2.60 -21.68 -28.37
C SER A 338 -3.51 -21.10 -29.46
N SER A 339 -4.81 -20.88 -29.15
CA SER A 339 -5.76 -20.29 -30.10
C SER A 339 -5.57 -18.77 -30.32
N GLN A 340 -5.01 -18.05 -29.34
CA GLN A 340 -4.71 -16.61 -29.47
C GLN A 340 -3.38 -16.31 -30.17
N GLU A 341 -2.43 -17.25 -30.20
CA GLU A 341 -1.19 -17.11 -30.97
C GLU A 341 -1.39 -17.47 -32.46
N ALA A 342 -2.22 -18.48 -32.78
CA ALA A 342 -2.54 -18.84 -34.17
C ALA A 342 -3.27 -17.70 -34.93
N SER A 343 -4.18 -16.99 -34.27
CA SER A 343 -4.94 -15.88 -34.87
C SER A 343 -4.14 -14.57 -35.04
N LYS A 344 -2.95 -14.48 -34.46
CA LYS A 344 -2.05 -13.31 -34.58
C LYS A 344 -0.99 -13.48 -35.66
N VAL A 345 -0.75 -14.71 -36.12
CA VAL A 345 0.15 -15.02 -37.24
C VAL A 345 -0.56 -14.84 -38.58
N GLU A 346 -1.84 -15.23 -38.71
CA GLU A 346 -2.61 -15.08 -39.97
C GLU A 346 -2.93 -13.63 -40.38
N ARG A 347 -2.88 -12.66 -39.46
CA ARG A 347 -3.18 -11.24 -39.78
C ARG A 347 -1.98 -10.40 -40.21
N ARG A 348 -0.77 -10.98 -40.26
CA ARG A 348 0.45 -10.26 -40.70
C ARG A 348 0.84 -10.50 -42.16
N ASP A 349 0.20 -11.46 -42.84
CA ASP A 349 0.58 -11.86 -44.21
C ASP A 349 -0.28 -11.25 -45.34
N GLU A 350 -1.28 -10.41 -45.06
CA GLU A 350 -2.16 -9.86 -46.11
C GLU A 350 -1.74 -8.50 -46.70
N ASN A 351 -0.58 -7.95 -46.36
CA ASN A 351 -0.12 -6.66 -46.91
C ASN A 351 1.28 -6.74 -47.53
N LEU A 352 1.45 -7.55 -48.57
CA LEU A 352 2.50 -7.36 -49.58
C LEU A 352 2.02 -7.88 -50.95
N ARG A 353 1.72 -6.96 -51.87
CA ARG A 353 1.75 -7.22 -53.31
C ARG A 353 3.03 -6.64 -53.92
N PRO A 354 3.55 -7.24 -55.01
CA PRO A 354 4.93 -7.05 -55.46
C PRO A 354 5.04 -6.08 -56.65
N ASP A 355 6.21 -5.45 -56.84
CA ASP A 355 6.81 -5.38 -58.18
C ASP A 355 8.31 -4.98 -58.18
N ARG A 356 9.10 -5.94 -58.69
CA ARG A 356 10.27 -5.88 -59.59
C ARG A 356 11.62 -5.21 -59.24
N PRO A 357 12.72 -5.70 -59.87
CA PRO A 357 14.09 -5.69 -59.35
C PRO A 357 15.05 -4.77 -60.13
N SER A 358 16.34 -4.84 -59.78
CA SER A 358 17.55 -4.17 -60.34
C SER A 358 18.10 -3.10 -59.38
N ASP A 359 19.38 -2.92 -59.15
CA ASP A 359 20.60 -3.57 -59.61
C ASP A 359 21.78 -2.96 -58.80
N LEU A 360 22.91 -3.67 -58.78
CA LEU A 360 24.29 -3.14 -58.77
C LEU A 360 24.86 -2.43 -57.52
N LEU A 361 25.95 -3.06 -57.03
CA LEU A 361 27.29 -2.48 -56.73
C LEU A 361 27.39 -1.43 -55.60
N SER A 362 28.44 -1.29 -54.82
CA SER A 362 29.70 -2.01 -54.55
C SER A 362 30.47 -1.13 -53.55
N SER A 363 31.43 -1.74 -52.84
CA SER A 363 32.71 -1.13 -52.40
C SER A 363 32.70 -0.11 -51.25
N THR A 364 33.29 -0.45 -50.09
CA THR A 364 34.68 -0.15 -49.61
C THR A 364 34.74 1.15 -48.79
N GLN A 365 35.19 1.06 -47.53
CA GLN A 365 36.49 1.57 -47.00
C GLN A 365 36.65 3.09 -47.17
N SER A 366 37.15 3.89 -46.25
CA SER A 366 37.94 3.75 -45.03
C SER A 366 38.13 5.19 -44.48
N GLU A 367 38.61 5.33 -43.24
CA GLU A 367 39.64 6.29 -42.76
C GLU A 367 39.63 7.74 -43.34
N ASP A 368 39.82 8.83 -42.60
CA ASP A 368 40.68 9.01 -41.44
C ASP A 368 40.54 10.46 -40.91
N GLN A 369 40.96 10.63 -39.66
CA GLN A 369 41.73 11.76 -39.13
C GLN A 369 41.28 13.24 -39.24
N ALA A 370 41.28 13.83 -38.03
CA ALA A 370 42.18 14.92 -37.62
C ALA A 370 41.64 16.36 -37.46
N THR A 371 41.63 16.74 -36.17
CA THR A 371 42.35 17.90 -35.60
C THR A 371 41.72 19.29 -35.52
N THR A 372 42.14 19.95 -34.44
CA THR A 372 42.22 21.40 -34.15
C THR A 372 41.04 22.06 -33.41
N GLY A 373 41.16 22.11 -32.08
CA GLY A 373 41.72 23.27 -31.36
C GLY A 373 40.88 24.56 -31.21
N PRO A 374 41.03 25.30 -30.09
CA PRO A 374 39.96 26.13 -29.52
C PRO A 374 40.12 27.63 -29.81
N LYS A 375 39.04 28.41 -29.59
CA LYS A 375 39.13 29.88 -29.43
C LYS A 375 38.33 30.38 -28.24
N SER A 376 39.05 31.16 -27.44
CA SER A 376 38.67 31.96 -26.29
C SER A 376 37.88 33.22 -26.65
N GLY A 377 37.21 33.78 -25.63
CA GLY A 377 36.96 35.22 -25.49
C GLY A 377 35.48 35.61 -25.57
N ALA A 378 34.94 36.55 -24.80
CA ALA A 378 35.30 37.29 -23.60
C ALA A 378 34.12 38.26 -23.36
N ALA A 379 33.85 38.60 -22.09
CA ALA A 379 33.17 39.83 -21.64
C ALA A 379 31.68 40.03 -22.04
N ARG A 380 30.77 40.66 -21.29
CA ARG A 380 30.82 41.59 -20.14
C ARG A 380 29.36 41.75 -19.62
N SER A 381 29.24 42.00 -18.32
CA SER A 381 28.33 42.98 -17.66
C SER A 381 26.83 43.02 -18.02
N PHE A 382 25.95 42.64 -17.09
CA PHE A 382 25.22 43.55 -16.18
C PHE A 382 24.52 42.74 -15.08
#